data_AF-A0A3L7WF31-F1
#
_entry.id   AF-A0A3L7WF31-F1
#
_cell.length_a   1.000
_cell.length_b   1.000
_cell.length_c   1.000
_cell.angle_alpha   90.00
_cell.angle_beta   90.00
_cell.angle_gamma   90.00
#
_symmetry.space_group_name_H-M   'P 1'
#
loop_
_entity.id
_entity.type
_entity.pdbx_description
1 polymer ?
#
loop_
_entity_poly.entity_id
_entity_poly.type
_entity_poly.pdbx_seq_one_letter_code
_entity_poly.pdbx_strand_id
1 'polypeptide(L)'
;MGLLEFGVLLFLGALWSTAFLFLRLGTPEFGPAALVGVRITVASVIVVGYVWGTGQTLPDRRDWRKWLLVGVVNTALPFFLFSFSELRITSSLASVMNSTTPFFGAILSATWLRQTMSWQKIGGLVAGFGGVL
;
A
#
# COMPACT_ATOMS: atom_id res chain seq x y z
N MET A 1 3.83 9.97 -21.95
CA MET A 1 4.51 8.96 -21.12
C MET A 1 5.66 8.40 -21.92
N GLY A 2 6.90 8.60 -21.49
CA GLY A 2 8.09 8.05 -22.14
C GLY A 2 8.24 6.54 -21.87
N LEU A 3 8.99 5.84 -22.72
CA LEU A 3 9.27 4.40 -22.56
C LEU A 3 9.87 4.04 -21.20
N LEU A 4 10.70 4.94 -20.66
CA LEU A 4 11.32 4.82 -19.34
C LEU A 4 10.30 4.86 -18.20
N GLU A 5 9.32 5.76 -18.27
CA GLU A 5 8.26 5.88 -17.26
C GLU A 5 7.39 4.62 -17.24
N PHE A 6 7.09 4.08 -18.42
CA PHE A 6 6.35 2.82 -18.54
C PHE A 6 7.14 1.64 -17.96
N GLY A 7 8.44 1.55 -18.25
CA GLY A 7 9.33 0.53 -17.67
C GLY A 7 9.40 0.61 -16.14
N VAL A 8 9.48 1.82 -15.58
CA VAL A 8 9.47 2.04 -14.12
C VAL A 8 8.15 1.59 -13.50
N LEU A 9 7.02 1.89 -14.13
CA LEU A 9 5.69 1.46 -13.63
C LEU A 9 5.54 -0.06 -13.64
N LEU A 10 6.01 -0.74 -14.70
CA LEU A 10 6.00 -2.21 -14.76
C LEU A 10 6.87 -2.82 -13.65
N PHE A 11 8.08 -2.30 -13.46
CA PHE A 11 8.98 -2.77 -12.41
C PHE A 11 8.40 -2.53 -11.01
N LEU A 12 7.81 -1.35 -10.79
CA LEU A 12 7.13 -1.02 -9.55
C LEU A 12 5.95 -1.96 -9.27
N GLY A 13 5.14 -2.25 -10.29
CA GLY A 13 4.05 -3.23 -10.20
C GLY A 13 4.55 -4.62 -9.83
N ALA A 14 5.61 -5.10 -10.48
CA ALA A 14 6.22 -6.39 -10.19
C ALA A 14 6.76 -6.48 -8.75
N LEU A 15 7.44 -5.42 -8.27
CA LEU A 15 7.91 -5.32 -6.88
C LEU A 15 6.75 -5.39 -5.88
N TRP A 16 5.67 -4.65 -6.13
CA TRP A 16 4.49 -4.66 -5.26
C TRP A 16 3.78 -6.01 -5.25
N SER A 17 3.61 -6.66 -6.40
CA SER A 17 2.98 -7.98 -6.48
C SER A 17 3.79 -9.07 -5.78
N THR A 18 5.12 -9.00 -5.85
CA THR A 18 6.00 -9.98 -5.19
C THR A 18 5.93 -9.87 -3.66
N ALA A 19 5.62 -8.69 -3.12
CA ALA A 19 5.41 -8.53 -1.69
C ALA A 19 4.25 -9.40 -1.15
N PHE A 20 3.17 -9.58 -1.91
CA PHE A 20 2.06 -10.46 -1.53
C PHE A 20 2.47 -11.94 -1.53
N LEU A 21 3.33 -12.36 -2.47
CA LEU A 21 3.91 -13.70 -2.47
C LEU A 21 4.70 -13.95 -1.17
N PHE A 22 5.53 -13.01 -0.74
CA PHE A 22 6.26 -13.14 0.53
C PHE A 22 5.33 -13.12 1.75
N LEU A 23 4.24 -12.35 1.74
CA LEU A 23 3.23 -12.41 2.78
C LEU A 23 2.60 -13.81 2.84
N ARG A 24 2.25 -14.42 1.70
CA ARG A 24 1.70 -15.78 1.64
C ARG A 24 2.65 -16.84 2.17
N LEU A 25 3.94 -16.71 1.87
CA LEU A 25 4.96 -17.65 2.32
C LEU A 25 5.31 -17.46 3.80
N GLY A 26 5.41 -16.22 4.27
CA GLY A 26 5.84 -15.91 5.63
C GLY A 26 4.73 -15.95 6.68
N THR A 27 3.47 -15.67 6.30
CA THR A 27 2.38 -15.58 7.28
C THR A 27 2.09 -16.91 7.98
N PRO A 28 2.03 -18.07 7.29
CA PRO A 28 1.76 -19.35 7.96
C PRO A 28 2.82 -19.73 9.01
N GLU A 29 4.08 -19.34 8.79
CA GLU A 29 5.21 -19.69 9.65
C GLU A 29 5.36 -18.77 10.87
N PHE A 30 5.25 -17.45 10.65
CA PHE A 30 5.50 -16.45 11.70
C PHE A 30 4.22 -15.90 12.33
N GLY A 31 3.08 -16.08 11.67
CA GLY A 31 1.84 -15.40 11.99
C GLY A 31 1.79 -13.96 11.45
N PRO A 32 0.59 -13.42 11.19
CA PRO A 32 0.41 -12.15 10.50
C PRO A 32 0.89 -10.94 11.29
N ALA A 33 0.70 -10.95 12.61
CA ALA A 33 1.12 -9.85 13.48
C ALA A 33 2.65 -9.74 13.55
N ALA A 34 3.35 -10.87 13.72
CA ALA A 34 4.80 -10.87 13.84
C ALA A 34 5.48 -10.49 12.52
N LEU A 35 5.01 -11.05 11.39
CA LEU A 35 5.56 -10.76 10.08
C LEU A 35 5.43 -9.26 9.73
N VAL A 36 4.24 -8.70 9.92
CA VAL A 36 3.99 -7.28 9.67
C VAL A 36 4.72 -6.40 10.68
N GLY A 37 4.79 -6.81 11.94
CA GLY A 37 5.55 -6.13 12.98
C GLY A 37 7.03 -5.97 12.59
N VAL A 38 7.70 -7.06 12.24
CA VAL A 38 9.11 -7.04 11.77
C VAL A 38 9.26 -6.13 10.55
N ARG A 39 8.36 -6.27 9.56
CA ARG A 39 8.40 -5.43 8.35
C ARG A 39 8.31 -3.93 8.68
N ILE A 40 7.39 -3.54 9.56
CA ILE A 40 7.20 -2.14 9.97
C ILE A 40 8.38 -1.65 10.79
N THR A 41 8.94 -2.48 11.68
CA THR A 41 10.13 -2.12 12.45
C THR A 41 11.33 -1.87 11.54
N VAL A 42 11.60 -2.77 10.59
CA VAL A 42 12.70 -2.61 9.61
C VAL A 42 12.49 -1.34 8.77
N ALA A 43 11.28 -1.12 8.26
CA ALA A 43 10.97 0.08 7.50
C ALA A 43 11.16 1.35 8.33
N SER A 44 10.73 1.33 9.60
CA SER A 44 10.88 2.47 10.51
C SER A 44 12.34 2.78 10.80
N VAL A 45 13.18 1.77 11.04
CA VAL A 45 14.62 1.95 11.28
C VAL A 45 15.30 2.56 10.04
N ILE A 46 14.99 2.07 8.84
CA ILE A 46 15.54 2.59 7.59
C ILE A 46 15.14 4.06 7.40
N VAL A 47 13.86 4.39 7.60
CA VAL A 47 13.36 5.77 7.43
C VAL A 47 13.98 6.71 8.47
N VAL A 48 14.06 6.31 9.74
CA VAL A 48 14.70 7.12 10.78
C VAL A 48 16.19 7.32 10.49
N GLY A 49 16.89 6.27 10.06
CA GLY A 49 18.29 6.35 9.64
C GLY A 49 18.50 7.31 8.47
N TYR A 50 17.61 7.29 7.48
CA TYR A 50 17.64 8.21 6.35
C TYR A 50 17.40 9.67 6.78
N VAL A 51 16.42 9.92 7.65
CA VAL A 51 16.13 11.26 8.18
C VAL A 51 17.34 11.81 8.94
N TRP A 52 17.97 10.99 9.78
CA TRP A 52 19.19 11.38 10.48
C TRP A 52 20.37 11.62 9.54
N GLY A 53 20.57 10.76 8.54
CA GLY A 53 21.66 10.90 7.57
C GLY A 53 21.52 12.10 6.62
N THR A 54 20.29 12.55 6.38
CA THR A 54 20.01 13.74 5.53
C THR A 54 19.87 15.04 6.33
N GLY A 55 19.99 14.98 7.66
CA GLY A 55 19.84 16.15 8.53
C GLY A 55 18.41 16.70 8.58
N GLN A 56 17.42 15.92 8.15
CA GLN A 56 16.02 16.31 8.20
C GLN A 56 15.52 16.29 9.65
N THR A 57 14.67 17.25 10.01
CA THR A 57 14.06 17.31 11.34
C THR A 57 12.94 16.29 11.45
N LEU A 58 12.97 15.48 12.51
CA LEU A 58 11.82 14.67 12.88
C LEU A 58 10.61 15.56 13.17
N PRO A 59 9.37 15.08 12.90
CA PRO A 59 8.16 15.84 13.17
C PRO A 59 8.05 16.24 14.65
N ASP A 60 7.34 17.35 14.91
CA ASP A 60 7.11 17.83 16.28
C ASP A 60 6.46 16.71 17.11
N ARG A 61 7.03 16.47 18.30
CA ARG A 61 6.51 15.49 19.27
C ARG A 61 5.06 15.80 19.65
N ARG A 62 4.59 17.04 19.52
CA ARG A 62 3.19 17.41 19.78
C ARG A 62 2.19 16.71 18.86
N ASP A 63 2.59 16.34 17.65
CA ASP A 63 1.72 15.69 16.66
C ASP A 63 1.83 14.15 16.67
N TRP A 64 2.51 13.55 17.67
CA TRP A 64 2.75 12.10 17.72
C TRP A 64 1.49 11.25 17.54
N ARG A 65 0.34 11.72 18.04
CA ARG A 65 -0.96 11.02 17.89
C ARG A 65 -1.44 10.98 16.45
N LYS A 66 -1.24 12.06 15.69
CA LYS A 66 -1.62 12.12 14.27
C LYS A 66 -0.76 11.17 13.46
N TRP A 67 0.55 11.17 13.71
CA TRP A 67 1.49 10.25 13.06
C TRP A 67 1.21 8.79 13.40
N LEU A 68 0.90 8.49 14.66
CA LEU A 68 0.51 7.15 15.08
C LEU A 68 -0.79 6.72 14.42
N LEU A 69 -1.79 7.60 14.35
CA LEU A 69 -3.05 7.32 13.66
C LEU A 69 -2.81 7.00 12.18
N VAL A 70 -2.01 7.82 11.49
CA VAL A 70 -1.66 7.59 10.08
C VAL A 70 -0.90 6.28 9.93
N GLY A 71 0.12 6.02 10.74
CA GLY A 71 0.89 4.77 10.69
C GLY A 71 0.02 3.53 10.93
N VAL A 72 -0.92 3.60 11.87
CA VAL A 72 -1.84 2.49 12.14
C VAL A 72 -2.83 2.30 10.99
N VAL A 73 -3.54 3.36 10.59
CA VAL A 73 -4.63 3.27 9.62
C VAL A 73 -4.13 3.03 8.20
N ASN A 74 -2.97 3.59 7.83
CA ASN A 74 -2.42 3.49 6.48
C ASN A 74 -1.49 2.31 6.30
N THR A 75 -0.77 1.89 7.35
CA THR A 75 0.25 0.84 7.25
C THR A 75 -0.08 -0.37 8.13
N ALA A 76 -0.07 -0.23 9.46
CA ALA A 76 -0.12 -1.40 10.34
C ALA A 76 -1.38 -2.24 10.16
N LEU A 77 -2.55 -1.60 10.18
CA LEU A 77 -3.83 -2.29 10.06
C LEU A 77 -4.04 -2.87 8.65
N PRO A 78 -3.85 -2.13 7.54
CA PRO A 78 -4.02 -2.70 6.21
C PRO A 78 -3.08 -3.87 5.93
N PHE A 79 -1.78 -3.74 6.24
CA PHE A 79 -0.82 -4.83 6.00
C PHE A 79 -1.07 -6.04 6.91
N PHE A 80 -1.55 -5.83 8.14
CA PHE A 80 -2.01 -6.92 8.99
C PHE A 80 -3.19 -7.65 8.36
N LEU A 81 -4.19 -6.93 7.85
CA LEU A 81 -5.36 -7.52 7.18
C LEU A 81 -4.97 -8.27 5.90
N PHE A 82 -4.03 -7.74 5.11
CA PHE A 82 -3.48 -8.46 3.95
C PHE A 82 -2.73 -9.71 4.36
N SER A 83 -1.84 -9.63 5.35
CA SER A 83 -1.14 -10.81 5.85
C SER A 83 -2.13 -11.85 6.38
N PHE A 84 -3.15 -11.42 7.14
CA PHE A 84 -4.20 -12.31 7.63
C PHE A 84 -5.02 -12.94 6.50
N SER A 85 -5.35 -12.20 5.44
CA SER A 85 -6.11 -12.74 4.31
C SER A 85 -5.32 -13.83 3.57
N GLU A 86 -3.99 -13.73 3.51
CA GLU A 86 -3.13 -14.77 2.93
C GLU A 86 -3.24 -16.12 3.64
N LEU A 87 -3.81 -16.21 4.85
CA LEU A 87 -4.13 -17.50 5.50
C LEU A 87 -5.37 -18.20 4.91
N ARG A 88 -6.12 -17.52 4.05
CA ARG A 88 -7.41 -18.00 3.50
C ARG A 88 -7.48 -17.89 1.98
N ILE A 89 -6.82 -16.89 1.39
CA ILE A 89 -6.83 -16.64 -0.06
C ILE A 89 -5.41 -16.68 -0.64
N THR A 90 -5.31 -16.98 -1.93
CA THR A 90 -4.02 -16.98 -2.64
C THR A 90 -3.49 -15.57 -2.85
N SER A 91 -2.17 -15.43 -2.97
CA SER A 91 -1.51 -14.15 -3.24
C SER A 91 -1.97 -13.51 -4.55
N SER A 92 -2.32 -14.33 -5.56
CA SER A 92 -2.91 -13.85 -6.81
C SER A 92 -4.27 -13.20 -6.59
N LEU A 93 -5.15 -13.84 -5.80
CA LEU A 93 -6.46 -13.27 -5.48
C LEU A 93 -6.33 -12.02 -4.60
N ALA A 94 -5.43 -12.02 -3.63
CA ALA A 94 -5.14 -10.86 -2.79
C ALA A 94 -4.62 -9.67 -3.63
N SER A 95 -3.73 -9.91 -4.59
CA SER A 95 -3.22 -8.89 -5.51
C SER A 95 -4.32 -8.34 -6.42
N VAL A 96 -5.21 -9.20 -6.95
CA VAL A 96 -6.37 -8.76 -7.74
C VAL A 96 -7.31 -7.89 -6.92
N MET A 97 -7.60 -8.28 -5.67
CA MET A 97 -8.41 -7.46 -4.76
C MET A 97 -7.75 -6.12 -4.44
N ASN A 98 -6.41 -6.06 -4.37
CA ASN A 98 -5.69 -4.80 -4.14
C ASN A 98 -5.87 -3.80 -5.30
N SER A 99 -6.04 -4.28 -6.54
CA SER A 99 -6.35 -3.42 -7.70
C SER A 99 -7.69 -2.69 -7.60
N THR A 100 -8.53 -3.00 -6.61
CA THR A 100 -9.75 -2.23 -6.31
C THR A 100 -9.46 -0.95 -5.52
N THR A 101 -8.25 -0.77 -4.99
CA THR A 101 -7.85 0.42 -4.21
C THR A 101 -8.12 1.75 -4.92
N PRO A 102 -7.80 1.93 -6.23
CA PRO A 102 -8.09 3.16 -6.95
C PRO A 102 -9.59 3.48 -7.01
N PHE A 103 -10.45 2.45 -7.01
CA PHE A 103 -11.90 2.61 -7.01
C PHE A 103 -12.41 3.23 -5.71
N PHE A 104 -11.96 2.69 -4.56
CA PHE A 104 -12.24 3.30 -3.26
C PHE A 104 -11.64 4.70 -3.15
N GLY A 105 -10.43 4.93 -3.68
CA GLY A 105 -9.81 6.25 -3.75
C GLY A 105 -10.65 7.25 -4.54
N ALA A 106 -11.22 6.83 -5.68
CA ALA A 106 -12.10 7.65 -6.49
C ALA A 106 -13.40 7.99 -5.74
N ILE A 107 -14.04 7.01 -5.09
CA ILE A 107 -15.25 7.23 -4.28
C ILE A 107 -14.97 8.20 -3.14
N LEU A 108 -13.90 7.98 -2.38
CA LEU A 108 -13.53 8.86 -1.27
C LEU A 108 -13.18 10.27 -1.76
N SER A 109 -12.52 10.40 -2.91
CA SER A 109 -12.25 11.71 -3.51
C SER A 109 -13.52 12.44 -3.94
N ALA A 110 -14.51 11.73 -4.49
CA ALA A 110 -15.77 12.34 -4.90
C ALA A 110 -16.64 12.73 -3.69
N THR A 111 -16.67 11.88 -2.65
CA THR A 111 -17.56 12.05 -1.49
C THR A 111 -16.96 12.95 -0.41
N TRP A 112 -15.68 12.76 -0.07
CA TRP A 112 -15.00 13.47 1.02
C TRP A 112 -14.36 14.78 0.54
N LEU A 113 -13.63 14.74 -0.58
CA LEU A 113 -12.96 15.92 -1.13
C LEU A 113 -13.85 16.74 -2.07
N ARG A 114 -15.07 16.27 -2.37
CA ARG A 114 -16.05 16.89 -3.30
C ARG A 114 -15.45 17.24 -4.67
N GLN A 115 -14.43 16.49 -5.10
CA GLN A 115 -13.82 16.70 -6.41
C GLN A 115 -14.70 16.07 -7.49
N THR A 116 -14.95 16.81 -8.56
CA THR A 116 -15.73 16.31 -9.70
C THR A 116 -14.94 15.22 -10.43
N MET A 117 -15.56 14.06 -10.59
CA MET A 117 -15.01 12.98 -11.41
C MET A 117 -15.33 13.26 -12.87
N SER A 118 -14.31 13.55 -13.68
CA SER A 118 -14.51 13.67 -15.13
C SER A 118 -14.77 12.28 -15.74
N TRP A 119 -15.52 12.24 -16.84
CA TRP A 119 -15.77 11.01 -17.60
C TRP A 119 -14.50 10.28 -18.04
N GLN A 120 -13.39 11.01 -18.20
CA GLN A 120 -12.07 10.42 -18.50
C GLN A 120 -11.50 9.65 -17.31
N LYS A 121 -11.67 10.14 -16.08
CA LYS A 121 -11.24 9.42 -14.86
C LYS A 121 -12.05 8.14 -14.65
N ILE A 122 -13.36 8.21 -14.89
CA ILE A 122 -14.27 7.05 -14.81
C ILE A 122 -13.88 6.02 -15.88
N GLY A 123 -13.67 6.45 -17.13
CA GLY A 123 -13.23 5.57 -18.22
C GLY A 123 -11.88 4.90 -17.93
N GLY A 124 -10.91 5.62 -17.39
CA GLY A 124 -9.62 5.06 -16.98
C GLY A 124 -9.73 4.06 -15.83
N LEU A 125 -10.63 4.31 -14.87
CA LEU A 125 -10.90 3.41 -13.74
C LEU A 125 -11.51 2.08 -14.22
N VAL A 126 -12.50 2.15 -15.12
CA VAL A 126 -13.15 0.98 -15.72
C VAL A 126 -12.17 0.20 -16.59
N ALA A 127 -11.38 0.88 -17.42
CA ALA A 127 -10.36 0.23 -18.25
C ALA A 127 -9.26 -0.44 -17.41
N GLY A 128 -8.80 0.23 -16.35
CA GLY A 128 -7.82 -0.33 -15.41
C GLY A 128 -8.33 -1.55 -14.66
N PHE A 129 -9.61 -1.54 -14.26
CA PHE A 129 -10.25 -2.67 -13.60
C PHE A 129 -10.49 -3.84 -14.57
N GLY A 130 -10.92 -3.53 -15.80
CA GLY A 130 -11.10 -4.52 -16.86
C GLY A 130 -9.80 -5.19 -17.30
N GLY A 131 -8.64 -4.56 -17.11
CA GLY A 131 -7.33 -5.18 -17.36
C GLY A 131 -6.84 -6.10 -16.24
N VAL A 132 -7.49 -6.12 -15.08
CA VAL A 132 -7.11 -6.95 -13.93
C VAL A 132 -7.97 -8.22 -13.81
N LEU A 133 -9.24 -8.16 -14.26
CA LEU A 133 -10.15 -9.31 -14.35
C LEU A 133 -9.71 -10.29 -15.45
#